data_AF-A0A968VQ30-F1
#
_entry.id   AF-A0A968VQ30-F1
#
_cell.length_a   1.000
_cell.length_b   1.000
_cell.length_c   1.000
_cell.angle_alpha   90.00
_cell.angle_beta   90.00
_cell.angle_gamma   90.00
#
_symmetry.space_group_name_H-M   'P 1'
#
loop_
_entity.id
_entity.type
_entity.pdbx_description
1 polymer ?
#
loop_
_entity_poly.entity_id
_entity_poly.type
_entity_poly.pdbx_seq_one_letter_code
_entity_poly.pdbx_strand_id
1 'polypeptide(L)'
;MTRNGRSELWHTRARPAQGLGDRIALRAVHSPDFPTTTVQFPFNSTLSADQRRQIVRLTADFSLAAPSGAQLPRPALSDELMLSAMGGSLRLRASWNPATVPGQGLNLTVWQHLATLGRDHNVRLAELGSLLPFGHRVIKVTTNQREVFEGPAIDNKRTHFAVLRQREYLVIVEAEKRFDSPALLQQYTAQGREMPLRSVRIQIGETPDLTPGGDGPIGATGAFWVKVGTSDFQFPLAATDADGETFAFSAPMVFVPFTVEANPGAMAQIRTAYATNVLNDAPRRTAPVNGQSIAFAPRVAAANDAARLSTERVLFNLQAIAGSADAPPFLPLIEEVAARIPAVEAITGVAQASELRFFAPYLQGTVDGAANQVAAFMRLKQPLALDFPAETVGGLAKTALQMSGLSRTLGPLPGDLLQLAKGEFNPEAIFKDLASGLGAKLLGVLSLKDILSTFTGGADFLPSIPKLLSETKRLANNVPESVVTRFDWSPKLKDFGPFKARLPGAAAELLVKSTIEQRLEPGAQPTYQVEGTLKNFQIDFVAVLQVNFASLRFSSGSGQKTAVKTVLATPPIAMGGAYAFSTSSASSCLPDCSAICPR
;
A
#
# COMPACT_ATOMS: atom_id res chain seq x y z
N MET A 1 56.50 22.05 35.29
CA MET A 1 56.51 23.46 35.78
C MET A 1 55.60 23.53 37.00
N THR A 2 56.05 24.08 38.13
CA THR A 2 55.20 24.20 39.33
C THR A 2 54.71 25.63 39.47
N ARG A 3 53.39 25.85 39.51
CA ARG A 3 52.76 27.16 39.73
C ARG A 3 51.65 27.00 40.76
N ASN A 4 51.63 27.85 41.80
CA ASN A 4 50.64 27.81 42.89
C ASN A 4 50.47 26.43 43.55
N GLY A 5 51.57 25.73 43.82
CA GLY A 5 51.54 24.40 44.47
C GLY A 5 51.03 23.25 43.59
N ARG A 6 50.76 23.51 42.30
CA ARG A 6 50.40 22.48 41.31
C ARG A 6 51.57 22.25 40.37
N SER A 7 52.01 21.00 40.27
CA SER A 7 53.01 20.58 39.30
C SER A 7 52.31 20.17 38.01
N GLU A 8 52.50 20.96 36.95
CA GLU A 8 52.08 20.61 35.60
C GLU A 8 53.20 19.84 34.89
N LEU A 9 52.83 18.74 34.23
CA LEU A 9 53.68 18.08 33.24
C LEU A 9 53.97 19.06 32.10
N TRP A 10 55.15 19.01 31.48
CA TRP A 10 55.41 19.83 30.30
C TRP A 10 54.40 19.51 29.19
N HIS A 11 53.75 20.55 28.67
CA HIS A 11 52.77 20.45 27.61
C HIS A 11 52.91 21.59 26.59
N THR A 12 52.52 21.30 25.35
CA THR A 12 52.33 22.28 24.29
C THR A 12 50.85 22.45 24.08
N ARG A 13 50.33 23.67 24.31
CA ARG A 13 48.92 24.01 24.05
C ARG A 13 48.81 24.86 22.79
N ALA A 14 48.00 24.42 21.84
CA ALA A 14 47.67 25.23 20.69
C ALA A 14 46.76 26.39 21.13
N ARG A 15 46.97 27.59 20.58
CA ARG A 15 46.12 28.78 20.80
C ARG A 15 45.89 29.49 19.46
N PRO A 16 44.71 30.10 19.25
CA PRO A 16 44.51 30.99 18.12
C PRO A 16 45.52 32.16 18.15
N ALA A 17 45.95 32.62 16.98
CA ALA A 17 46.71 33.86 16.88
C ALA A 17 45.83 35.05 17.33
N GLN A 18 46.45 36.10 17.89
CA GLN A 18 45.69 37.25 18.38
C GLN A 18 44.79 37.85 17.29
N GLY A 19 43.51 38.06 17.62
CA GLY A 19 42.51 38.60 16.69
C GLY A 19 41.75 37.58 15.83
N LEU A 20 42.09 36.28 15.90
CA LEU A 20 41.47 35.21 15.11
C LEU A 20 40.59 34.27 15.98
N GLY A 21 39.57 34.83 16.64
CA GLY A 21 38.55 34.08 17.39
C GLY A 21 39.07 33.17 18.53
N ASP A 22 38.16 32.42 19.16
CA ASP A 22 38.47 31.59 20.35
C ASP A 22 38.82 30.12 20.01
N ARG A 23 38.68 29.69 18.75
CA ARG A 23 38.81 28.28 18.34
C ARG A 23 39.90 28.07 17.29
N ILE A 24 40.51 26.89 17.30
CA ILE A 24 41.61 26.51 16.41
C ILE A 24 41.09 25.59 15.31
N ALA A 25 41.37 25.94 14.05
CA ALA A 25 41.06 25.08 12.92
C ALA A 25 42.09 23.93 12.83
N LEU A 26 41.63 22.69 12.93
CA LEU A 26 42.43 21.47 12.80
C LEU A 26 42.02 20.69 11.56
N ARG A 27 43.01 20.18 10.81
CA ARG A 27 42.78 19.26 9.69
C ARG A 27 43.50 17.95 9.97
N ALA A 28 42.79 16.83 9.80
CA ALA A 28 43.40 15.51 9.86
C ALA A 28 43.95 15.18 8.46
N VAL A 29 45.27 15.12 8.33
CA VAL A 29 45.93 14.87 7.04
C VAL A 29 46.26 13.40 6.79
N HIS A 30 46.12 12.56 7.81
CA HIS A 30 46.46 11.14 7.73
C HIS A 30 45.63 10.30 8.71
N SER A 31 45.33 9.07 8.30
CA SER A 31 44.96 7.95 9.17
C SER A 31 45.58 6.67 8.60
N PRO A 32 45.77 5.62 9.41
CA PRO A 32 46.22 4.33 8.91
C PRO A 32 45.31 3.71 7.83
N ASP A 33 44.08 4.23 7.70
CA ASP A 33 43.05 3.74 6.78
C ASP A 33 42.91 4.57 5.49
N PHE A 34 43.82 5.54 5.26
CA PHE A 34 43.80 6.44 4.11
C PHE A 34 45.04 6.21 3.21
N PRO A 35 44.90 6.09 1.87
CA PRO A 35 43.67 6.33 1.09
C PRO A 35 42.66 5.17 1.07
N THR A 36 43.10 3.91 1.17
CA THR A 36 42.23 2.71 1.00
C THR A 36 42.69 1.48 1.79
N THR A 37 43.51 1.65 2.82
CA THR A 37 43.85 0.55 3.73
C THR A 37 42.74 0.41 4.77
N THR A 38 42.42 -0.80 5.23
CA THR A 38 41.54 -1.00 6.38
C THR A 38 42.35 -1.63 7.49
N VAL A 39 42.62 -0.87 8.55
CA VAL A 39 43.31 -1.39 9.73
C VAL A 39 42.26 -1.90 10.70
N GLN A 40 42.25 -3.22 10.88
CA GLN A 40 41.46 -3.89 11.90
C GLN A 40 42.17 -3.75 13.24
N PHE A 41 41.48 -3.17 14.22
CA PHE A 41 41.94 -3.19 15.60
C PHE A 41 41.42 -4.46 16.29
N PRO A 42 42.18 -5.05 17.23
CA PRO A 42 41.74 -6.25 17.97
C PRO A 42 40.62 -5.95 18.98
N PHE A 43 40.06 -4.74 18.96
CA PHE A 43 38.99 -4.25 19.83
C PHE A 43 38.11 -3.25 19.09
N ASN A 44 36.88 -3.04 19.58
CA ASN A 44 35.99 -2.00 19.07
C ASN A 44 36.57 -0.63 19.40
N SER A 45 36.95 0.10 18.36
CA SER A 45 37.43 1.49 18.46
C SER A 45 36.26 2.47 18.37
N THR A 46 36.41 3.65 18.96
CA THR A 46 35.38 4.71 18.99
C THR A 46 35.06 5.30 17.62
N LEU A 47 35.99 5.16 16.66
CA LEU A 47 35.86 5.52 15.25
C LEU A 47 36.15 4.28 14.41
N SER A 48 35.29 3.92 13.47
CA SER A 48 35.56 2.86 12.49
C SER A 48 36.64 3.28 11.48
N ALA A 49 37.22 2.30 10.76
CA ALA A 49 38.16 2.58 9.67
C ALA A 49 37.58 3.52 8.61
N ASP A 50 36.30 3.31 8.26
CA ASP A 50 35.57 4.16 7.32
C ASP A 50 35.43 5.60 7.84
N GLN A 51 35.04 5.76 9.11
CA GLN A 51 34.88 7.07 9.74
C GLN A 51 36.20 7.83 9.82
N ARG A 52 37.31 7.16 10.15
CA ARG A 52 38.65 7.78 10.14
C ARG A 52 39.04 8.24 8.74
N ARG A 53 38.78 7.43 7.70
CA ARG A 53 39.00 7.80 6.30
C ARG A 53 38.17 9.02 5.90
N GLN A 54 36.88 9.05 6.27
CA GLN A 54 35.99 10.19 6.00
C GLN A 54 36.46 11.46 6.71
N ILE A 55 36.93 11.38 7.96
CA ILE A 55 37.46 12.54 8.70
C ILE A 55 38.66 13.16 7.96
N VAL A 56 39.60 12.33 7.47
CA VAL A 56 40.74 12.83 6.68
C VAL A 56 40.25 13.57 5.44
N ARG A 57 39.33 12.96 4.68
CA ARG A 57 38.79 13.58 3.47
C ARG A 57 38.03 14.86 3.75
N LEU A 58 37.06 14.83 4.66
CA LEU A 58 36.22 15.99 4.99
C LEU A 58 37.00 17.15 5.60
N THR A 59 38.16 16.88 6.22
CA THR A 59 39.02 17.92 6.79
C THR A 59 40.17 18.35 5.89
N ALA A 60 40.67 17.55 4.95
CA ALA A 60 41.90 17.86 4.22
C ALA A 60 41.90 17.52 2.71
N ASP A 61 40.88 16.86 2.16
CA ASP A 61 40.82 16.51 0.74
C ASP A 61 40.23 17.66 -0.09
N PHE A 62 41.12 18.54 -0.58
CA PHE A 62 40.75 19.73 -1.37
C PHE A 62 40.19 19.40 -2.77
N SER A 63 40.18 18.13 -3.19
CA SER A 63 39.49 17.71 -4.42
C SER A 63 37.97 17.68 -4.27
N LEU A 64 37.44 17.71 -3.04
CA LEU A 64 36.00 17.72 -2.73
C LEU A 64 35.27 19.04 -3.05
N ALA A 65 35.89 19.99 -3.75
CA ALA A 65 35.31 21.29 -4.01
C ALA A 65 34.05 21.16 -4.90
N ALA A 66 32.87 21.48 -4.35
CA ALA A 66 31.62 21.52 -5.10
C ALA A 66 31.54 22.79 -5.97
N PRO A 67 30.83 22.77 -7.12
CA PRO A 67 30.60 23.95 -7.97
C PRO A 67 29.85 25.10 -7.27
N SER A 68 29.18 24.85 -6.13
CA SER A 68 28.25 25.77 -5.48
C SER A 68 28.68 26.19 -4.06
N GLY A 69 29.65 27.12 -3.95
CA GLY A 69 29.81 28.09 -2.84
C GLY A 69 30.03 27.60 -1.39
N ALA A 70 29.72 26.36 -1.03
CA ALA A 70 29.95 25.77 0.29
C ALA A 70 31.12 24.78 0.19
N GLN A 71 32.33 25.25 0.49
CA GLN A 71 33.56 24.49 0.34
C GLN A 71 33.65 23.33 1.36
N LEU A 72 33.61 22.09 0.87
CA LEU A 72 34.39 21.00 1.45
C LEU A 72 35.79 21.02 0.81
N PRO A 73 36.85 20.65 1.54
CA PRO A 73 36.88 20.16 2.92
C PRO A 73 36.87 21.30 3.95
N ARG A 74 36.21 21.08 5.09
CA ARG A 74 36.18 22.04 6.22
C ARG A 74 36.95 21.51 7.42
N PRO A 75 37.78 22.34 8.08
CA PRO A 75 38.52 21.91 9.26
C PRO A 75 37.57 21.62 10.43
N ALA A 76 38.02 20.77 11.36
CA ALA A 76 37.40 20.66 12.66
C ALA A 76 37.78 21.87 13.51
N LEU A 77 36.85 22.38 14.30
CA LEU A 77 37.10 23.49 15.24
C LEU A 77 37.39 22.91 16.61
N SER A 78 38.56 23.24 17.14
CA SER A 78 39.03 22.79 18.44
C SER A 78 38.91 23.91 19.48
N ASP A 79 38.27 23.58 20.60
CA ASP A 79 38.27 24.41 21.82
C ASP A 79 39.56 24.15 22.63
N GLU A 80 40.17 22.97 22.49
CA GLU A 80 41.37 22.58 23.21
C GLU A 80 42.20 21.56 22.41
N LEU A 81 43.48 21.85 22.22
CA LEU A 81 44.48 20.88 21.79
C LEU A 81 45.73 21.05 22.66
N MET A 82 46.07 20.01 23.41
CA MET A 82 47.24 19.99 24.29
C MET A 82 48.03 18.69 24.07
N LEU A 83 49.34 18.81 23.87
CA LEU A 83 50.24 17.69 23.65
C LEU A 83 51.21 17.59 24.83
N SER A 84 51.43 16.39 25.34
CA SER A 84 52.31 16.14 26.48
C SER A 84 53.04 14.80 26.29
N ALA A 85 54.08 14.55 27.08
CA ALA A 85 54.77 13.25 27.08
C ALA A 85 53.86 12.08 27.49
N MET A 86 52.76 12.34 28.20
CA MET A 86 51.77 11.34 28.61
C MET A 86 50.65 11.12 27.58
N GLY A 87 50.64 11.88 26.48
CA GLY A 87 49.62 11.81 25.43
C GLY A 87 48.96 13.16 25.14
N GLY A 88 48.06 13.13 24.15
CA GLY A 88 47.32 14.31 23.68
C GLY A 88 45.95 14.45 24.32
N SER A 89 45.54 15.68 24.61
CA SER A 89 44.17 16.03 25.00
C SER A 89 43.54 16.90 23.92
N LEU A 90 42.29 16.63 23.61
CA LEU A 90 41.58 17.21 22.48
C LEU A 90 40.11 17.42 22.81
N ARG A 91 39.60 18.61 22.52
CA ARG A 91 38.17 18.90 22.47
C ARG A 91 37.84 19.58 21.15
N LEU A 92 37.24 18.84 20.23
CA LEU A 92 36.87 19.37 18.92
C LEU A 92 35.44 19.08 18.52
N ARG A 93 34.98 19.87 17.53
CA ARG A 93 33.71 19.72 16.84
C ARG A 93 33.87 20.06 15.37
N ALA A 94 33.30 19.23 14.51
CA ALA A 94 33.24 19.44 13.08
C ALA A 94 31.85 19.14 12.56
N SER A 95 31.44 19.87 11.51
CA SER A 95 30.18 19.63 10.82
C SER A 95 30.34 19.84 9.31
N TRP A 96 29.74 18.94 8.55
CA TRP A 96 29.79 18.89 7.10
C TRP A 96 28.41 18.56 6.54
N ASN A 97 28.19 18.88 5.26
CA ASN A 97 27.03 18.44 4.52
C ASN A 97 27.47 17.56 3.33
N PRO A 98 27.61 16.23 3.51
CA PRO A 98 28.03 15.33 2.44
C PRO A 98 27.11 15.33 1.21
N ALA A 99 25.85 15.77 1.35
CA ALA A 99 24.91 15.87 0.24
C ALA A 99 25.32 16.91 -0.82
N THR A 100 26.26 17.83 -0.52
CA THR A 100 26.80 18.77 -1.51
C THR A 100 27.82 18.12 -2.46
N VAL A 101 28.29 16.90 -2.14
CA VAL A 101 29.24 16.12 -2.92
C VAL A 101 28.77 14.66 -3.06
N PRO A 102 27.57 14.44 -3.65
CA PRO A 102 27.02 13.09 -3.77
C PRO A 102 27.96 12.18 -4.56
N GLY A 103 27.97 10.90 -4.22
CA GLY A 103 28.82 9.91 -4.90
C GLY A 103 30.28 9.86 -4.46
N GLN A 104 30.72 10.73 -3.54
CA GLN A 104 32.07 10.69 -3.00
C GLN A 104 32.29 9.60 -1.93
N GLY A 105 31.29 8.78 -1.61
CA GLY A 105 31.40 7.79 -0.53
C GLY A 105 31.59 8.44 0.85
N LEU A 106 30.97 9.61 1.06
CA LEU A 106 30.98 10.36 2.30
C LEU A 106 29.55 10.46 2.85
N ASN A 107 29.35 10.22 4.13
CA ASN A 107 28.08 10.43 4.82
C ASN A 107 28.24 11.03 6.23
N LEU A 108 29.46 11.21 6.74
CA LEU A 108 29.70 11.81 8.04
C LEU A 108 29.34 13.30 8.05
N THR A 109 28.35 13.67 8.86
CA THR A 109 27.82 15.04 8.99
C THR A 109 28.35 15.76 10.22
N VAL A 110 28.64 15.04 11.31
CA VAL A 110 29.16 15.60 12.55
C VAL A 110 30.22 14.68 13.13
N TRP A 111 31.28 15.29 13.66
CA TRP A 111 32.24 14.65 14.54
C TRP A 111 32.48 15.53 15.76
N GLN A 112 32.25 14.99 16.95
CA GLN A 112 32.63 15.61 18.22
C GLN A 112 33.54 14.65 18.96
N HIS A 113 34.65 15.15 19.51
CA HIS A 113 35.64 14.33 20.19
C HIS A 113 36.14 15.06 21.42
N LEU A 114 35.98 14.41 22.57
CA LEU A 114 36.63 14.77 23.82
C LEU A 114 37.54 13.63 24.24
N ALA A 115 38.84 13.90 24.31
CA ALA A 115 39.86 12.97 24.77
C ALA A 115 40.84 13.66 25.71
N THR A 116 41.38 12.93 26.67
CA THR A 116 42.38 13.41 27.62
C THR A 116 43.51 12.40 27.69
N LEU A 117 44.75 12.86 27.47
CA LEU A 117 45.97 12.03 27.46
C LEU A 117 45.81 10.74 26.62
N GLY A 118 45.20 10.85 25.43
CA GLY A 118 44.96 9.74 24.51
C GLY A 118 43.78 8.84 24.85
N ARG A 119 42.98 9.16 25.88
CA ARG A 119 41.79 8.38 26.28
C ARG A 119 40.51 9.11 25.92
N ASP A 120 39.64 8.44 25.16
CA ASP A 120 38.36 9.00 24.72
C ASP A 120 37.34 9.08 25.85
N HIS A 121 36.77 10.25 26.11
CA HIS A 121 35.70 10.43 27.09
C HIS A 121 34.32 10.51 26.44
N ASN A 122 34.23 11.21 25.31
CA ASN A 122 32.99 11.34 24.55
C ASN A 122 33.35 11.48 23.06
N VAL A 123 32.90 10.54 22.26
CA VAL A 123 33.00 10.60 20.79
C VAL A 123 31.60 10.48 20.22
N ARG A 124 31.13 11.53 19.55
CA ARG A 124 29.83 11.56 18.89
C ARG A 124 30.01 11.73 17.39
N LEU A 125 29.39 10.83 16.65
CA LEU A 125 29.36 10.81 15.20
C LEU A 125 27.92 10.87 14.73
N ALA A 126 27.72 11.48 13.57
CA ALA A 126 26.41 11.56 12.95
C ALA A 126 26.54 11.29 11.45
N GLU A 127 25.86 10.27 10.95
CA GLU A 127 26.00 9.75 9.58
C GLU A 127 24.68 9.88 8.82
N LEU A 128 24.71 10.52 7.65
CA LEU A 128 23.56 10.67 6.76
C LEU A 128 23.16 9.33 6.14
N GLY A 129 21.86 9.12 6.04
CA GLY A 129 21.27 8.00 5.32
C GLY A 129 19.80 8.23 5.01
N SER A 130 19.15 7.16 4.57
CA SER A 130 17.72 7.13 4.26
C SER A 130 17.06 5.89 4.86
N LEU A 131 15.76 5.99 5.16
CA LEU A 131 14.95 4.84 5.59
C LEU A 131 14.17 4.26 4.41
N LEU A 132 14.44 3.01 4.08
CA LEU A 132 13.71 2.23 3.10
C LEU A 132 12.50 1.53 3.80
N PRO A 133 11.30 1.49 3.18
CA PRO A 133 11.04 1.72 1.76
C PRO A 133 10.76 3.16 1.34
N PHE A 134 10.35 4.05 2.26
CA PHE A 134 9.75 5.33 1.89
C PHE A 134 10.75 6.42 1.48
N GLY A 135 12.02 6.28 1.84
CA GLY A 135 13.09 7.20 1.44
C GLY A 135 13.24 8.44 2.32
N HIS A 136 12.78 8.40 3.57
CA HIS A 136 12.96 9.51 4.54
C HIS A 136 14.44 9.73 4.86
N ARG A 137 14.94 10.96 4.75
CA ARG A 137 16.29 11.32 5.22
C ARG A 137 16.39 11.25 6.74
N VAL A 138 17.44 10.59 7.22
CA VAL A 138 17.74 10.41 8.64
C VAL A 138 19.22 10.58 8.93
N ILE A 139 19.55 10.83 10.20
CA ILE A 139 20.92 10.84 10.71
C ILE A 139 21.06 9.71 11.72
N LYS A 140 21.95 8.75 11.45
CA LYS A 140 22.37 7.78 12.46
C LYS A 140 23.40 8.42 13.38
N VAL A 141 23.09 8.54 14.66
CA VAL A 141 23.99 9.06 15.67
C VAL A 141 24.62 7.89 16.42
N THR A 142 25.95 7.86 16.47
CA THR A 142 26.71 6.93 17.31
C THR A 142 27.43 7.75 18.39
N THR A 143 27.19 7.43 19.65
CA THR A 143 27.86 8.08 20.79
C THR A 143 28.62 7.04 21.61
N ASN A 144 29.91 7.26 21.78
CA ASN A 144 30.79 6.51 22.66
C ASN A 144 31.10 7.38 23.88
N GLN A 145 30.51 7.09 25.04
CA GLN A 145 30.68 7.87 26.25
C GLN A 145 31.28 7.04 27.38
N ARG A 146 32.27 7.60 28.09
CA ARG A 146 32.82 6.94 29.28
C ARG A 146 31.84 7.10 30.44
N GLU A 147 31.31 5.98 30.88
CA GLU A 147 30.40 5.87 32.03
C GLU A 147 31.06 5.02 33.12
N VAL A 148 30.82 5.37 34.38
CA VAL A 148 31.31 4.61 35.54
C VAL A 148 30.21 3.67 35.98
N PHE A 149 30.52 2.37 36.01
CA PHE A 149 29.61 1.33 36.45
C PHE A 149 30.13 0.67 37.71
N GLU A 150 29.21 0.25 38.57
CA GLU A 150 29.51 -0.73 39.60
C GLU A 150 29.57 -2.12 38.92
N GLY A 151 30.71 -2.78 39.02
CA GLY A 151 30.88 -4.15 38.55
C GLY A 151 30.78 -5.17 39.70
N PRO A 152 30.94 -6.46 39.38
CA PRO A 152 30.84 -7.53 40.38
C PRO A 152 31.86 -7.31 41.50
N ALA A 153 31.47 -7.60 42.74
CA ALA A 153 32.40 -7.45 43.87
C ALA A 153 33.61 -8.40 43.69
N ILE A 154 34.80 -7.84 43.75
CA ILE A 154 36.07 -8.59 43.79
C ILE A 154 36.58 -8.48 45.23
N ASP A 155 36.88 -9.62 45.86
CA ASP A 155 37.32 -9.70 47.26
C ASP A 155 36.41 -8.97 48.26
N ASN A 156 35.08 -9.14 48.13
CA ASN A 156 34.05 -8.47 48.95
C ASN A 156 34.08 -6.94 48.91
N LYS A 157 34.71 -6.34 47.89
CA LYS A 157 34.72 -4.88 47.68
C LYS A 157 33.96 -4.52 46.42
N ARG A 158 33.13 -3.46 46.51
CA ARG A 158 32.52 -2.85 45.34
C ARG A 158 33.62 -2.32 44.43
N THR A 159 33.64 -2.78 43.20
CA THR A 159 34.57 -2.30 42.18
C THR A 159 33.83 -1.43 41.19
N HIS A 160 34.44 -0.30 40.83
CA HIS A 160 33.92 0.57 39.79
C HIS A 160 34.77 0.48 38.53
N PHE A 161 34.14 0.29 37.39
CA PHE A 161 34.78 0.23 36.08
C PHE A 161 34.35 1.43 35.24
N ALA A 162 35.31 2.12 34.63
CA ALA A 162 35.05 3.22 33.71
C ALA A 162 35.15 2.73 32.26
N VAL A 163 34.04 2.25 31.71
CA VAL A 163 33.97 1.68 30.35
C VAL A 163 33.40 2.68 29.36
N LEU A 164 33.70 2.48 28.07
CA LEU A 164 33.05 3.21 26.99
C LEU A 164 31.75 2.50 26.64
N ARG A 165 30.63 3.20 26.80
CA ARG A 165 29.32 2.75 26.35
C ARG A 165 29.03 3.35 24.99
N GLN A 166 28.79 2.49 24.01
CA GLN A 166 28.30 2.90 22.70
C GLN A 166 26.76 2.90 22.69
N ARG A 167 26.16 3.95 22.14
CA ARG A 167 24.73 4.05 21.85
C ARG A 167 24.55 4.47 20.40
N GLU A 168 23.56 3.87 19.74
CA GLU A 168 23.20 4.20 18.36
C GLU A 168 21.71 4.50 18.29
N TYR A 169 21.32 5.57 17.60
CA TYR A 169 19.92 5.92 17.38
C TYR A 169 19.78 6.73 16.10
N LEU A 170 18.56 6.77 15.53
CA LEU A 170 18.27 7.57 14.35
C LEU A 170 17.54 8.86 14.76
N VAL A 171 17.96 9.98 14.19
CA VAL A 171 17.23 11.24 14.21
C VAL A 171 16.54 11.42 12.86
N ILE A 172 15.23 11.66 12.89
CA ILE A 172 14.40 11.85 11.71
C ILE A 172 14.54 13.29 11.23
N VAL A 173 15.14 13.48 10.04
CA VAL A 173 15.33 14.82 9.45
C VAL A 173 14.17 15.18 8.55
N GLU A 174 13.75 14.25 7.71
CA GLU A 174 12.61 14.39 6.82
C GLU A 174 11.44 13.59 7.39
N ALA A 175 10.65 14.23 8.26
CA ALA A 175 9.53 13.56 8.92
C ALA A 175 8.43 13.18 7.92
N GLU A 176 8.12 14.01 6.93
CA GLU A 176 7.12 13.74 5.89
C GLU A 176 7.77 13.61 4.51
N LYS A 177 7.44 12.52 3.82
CA LYS A 177 7.81 12.26 2.43
C LYS A 177 6.58 12.34 1.55
N ARG A 178 6.64 13.12 0.47
CA ARG A 178 5.58 13.21 -0.53
C ARG A 178 5.95 12.41 -1.79
N PHE A 179 4.94 11.81 -2.42
CA PHE A 179 5.06 11.00 -3.63
C PHE A 179 4.19 11.51 -4.78
N ASP A 180 3.49 12.63 -4.57
CA ASP A 180 2.51 13.21 -5.50
C ASP A 180 3.05 14.41 -6.31
N SER A 181 4.34 14.72 -6.21
CA SER A 181 4.93 15.80 -7.01
C SER A 181 5.08 15.37 -8.49
N PRO A 182 4.83 16.26 -9.46
CA PRO A 182 4.96 15.93 -10.88
C PRO A 182 6.35 15.36 -11.25
N ALA A 183 7.41 15.88 -10.63
CA ALA A 183 8.78 15.41 -10.84
C ALA A 183 9.02 13.97 -10.36
N LEU A 184 8.45 13.58 -9.22
CA LEU A 184 8.55 12.19 -8.72
C LEU A 184 7.63 11.25 -9.49
N LEU A 185 6.42 11.69 -9.82
CA LEU A 185 5.48 10.90 -10.64
C LEU A 185 6.12 10.51 -11.98
N GLN A 186 6.89 11.38 -12.62
CA GLN A 186 7.61 11.05 -13.86
C GLN A 186 8.71 9.98 -13.70
N GLN A 187 9.22 9.77 -12.49
CA GLN A 187 10.25 8.75 -12.23
C GLN A 187 9.64 7.36 -11.98
N TYR A 188 8.37 7.28 -11.58
CA TYR A 188 7.62 6.03 -11.47
C TYR A 188 7.33 5.42 -12.85
N THR A 189 7.47 4.10 -12.98
CA THR A 189 7.23 3.36 -14.23
C THR A 189 5.77 3.51 -14.66
N ALA A 190 4.85 3.47 -13.70
CA ALA A 190 3.42 3.65 -13.90
C ALA A 190 2.92 5.01 -13.43
N GLN A 191 3.79 6.03 -13.45
CA GLN A 191 3.46 7.42 -13.15
C GLN A 191 2.74 7.63 -11.81
N GLY A 192 3.11 6.83 -10.80
CA GLY A 192 2.59 6.88 -9.43
C GLY A 192 1.36 6.01 -9.18
N ARG A 193 0.80 5.34 -10.21
CA ARG A 193 -0.35 4.42 -10.04
C ARG A 193 -0.01 3.20 -9.20
N GLU A 194 1.26 2.81 -9.16
CA GLU A 194 1.81 1.75 -8.31
C GLU A 194 1.98 2.18 -6.83
N MET A 195 1.89 3.47 -6.53
CA MET A 195 2.04 4.04 -5.19
C MET A 195 0.90 5.06 -4.92
N PRO A 196 -0.31 4.60 -4.58
CA PRO A 196 -1.48 5.47 -4.40
C PRO A 196 -1.39 6.37 -3.16
N LEU A 197 -0.44 6.12 -2.26
CA LEU A 197 -0.22 6.97 -1.08
C LEU A 197 0.49 8.25 -1.53
N ARG A 198 -0.14 9.40 -1.26
CA ARG A 198 0.38 10.73 -1.62
C ARG A 198 1.51 11.18 -0.73
N SER A 199 1.45 10.84 0.56
CA SER A 199 2.53 11.11 1.51
C SER A 199 2.58 10.07 2.62
N VAL A 200 3.76 9.94 3.23
CA VAL A 200 4.00 9.15 4.44
C VAL A 200 4.75 10.03 5.42
N ARG A 201 4.35 10.04 6.69
CA ARG A 201 4.98 10.80 7.78
C ARG A 201 5.39 9.87 8.92
N ILE A 202 6.64 9.96 9.36
CA ILE A 202 7.12 9.35 10.60
C ILE A 202 6.68 10.22 11.79
N GLN A 203 6.03 9.61 12.78
CA GLN A 203 5.40 10.33 13.90
C GLN A 203 6.34 10.55 15.11
N ILE A 204 7.61 10.17 14.98
CA ILE A 204 8.64 10.36 16.01
C ILE A 204 9.81 11.18 15.45
N GLY A 205 10.48 11.94 16.31
CA GLY A 205 11.68 12.71 15.94
C GLY A 205 12.99 11.92 16.07
N GLU A 206 13.03 10.93 16.96
CA GLU A 206 14.17 10.06 17.17
C GLU A 206 13.72 8.66 17.59
N THR A 207 14.53 7.64 17.25
CA THR A 207 14.30 6.27 17.71
C THR A 207 14.85 6.08 19.13
N PRO A 208 14.38 5.06 19.88
CA PRO A 208 15.13 4.54 21.02
C PRO A 208 16.55 4.08 20.63
N ASP A 209 17.36 3.78 21.65
CA ASP A 209 18.67 3.14 21.46
C ASP A 209 18.48 1.84 20.67
N LEU A 210 19.15 1.77 19.52
CA LEU A 210 19.16 0.63 18.62
C LEU A 210 20.05 -0.48 19.16
N THR A 211 19.77 -1.69 18.71
CA THR A 211 20.71 -2.80 18.83
C THR A 211 21.81 -2.63 17.78
N PRO A 212 23.08 -2.38 18.17
CA PRO A 212 24.15 -2.12 17.22
C PRO A 212 24.31 -3.28 16.24
N GLY A 213 24.29 -2.98 14.94
CA GLY A 213 24.41 -3.96 13.87
C GLY A 213 23.15 -4.79 13.58
N GLY A 214 22.10 -4.76 14.41
CA GLY A 214 20.85 -5.51 14.17
C GLY A 214 21.08 -7.01 13.92
N ASP A 215 20.61 -7.52 12.77
CA ASP A 215 20.86 -8.90 12.29
C ASP A 215 22.20 -9.04 11.52
N GLY A 216 23.02 -7.98 11.51
CA GLY A 216 24.14 -7.77 10.60
C GLY A 216 23.78 -6.90 9.39
N PRO A 217 24.79 -6.37 8.67
CA PRO A 217 24.56 -5.63 7.45
C PRO A 217 24.01 -6.52 6.33
N ILE A 218 23.16 -5.95 5.49
CA ILE A 218 22.70 -6.54 4.24
C ILE A 218 23.89 -6.61 3.29
N GLY A 219 24.50 -7.79 3.16
CA GLY A 219 25.73 -7.97 2.39
C GLY A 219 26.86 -7.06 2.88
N ALA A 220 27.68 -6.55 1.95
CA ALA A 220 28.77 -5.63 2.25
C ALA A 220 28.36 -4.13 2.12
N THR A 221 27.08 -3.81 2.33
CA THR A 221 26.53 -2.47 2.05
C THR A 221 26.45 -1.56 3.27
N GLY A 222 26.56 -2.10 4.48
CA GLY A 222 26.34 -1.36 5.72
C GLY A 222 24.88 -0.94 5.96
N ALA A 223 23.95 -1.29 5.07
CA ALA A 223 22.51 -1.15 5.31
C ALA A 223 22.02 -2.24 6.25
N PHE A 224 21.05 -1.95 7.11
CA PHE A 224 20.54 -2.93 8.07
C PHE A 224 19.09 -2.62 8.44
N TRP A 225 18.35 -3.66 8.83
CA TRP A 225 17.04 -3.49 9.42
C TRP A 225 17.14 -2.91 10.82
N VAL A 226 16.36 -1.87 11.09
CA VAL A 226 16.40 -1.16 12.38
C VAL A 226 15.75 -2.04 13.45
N LYS A 227 16.49 -2.30 14.54
CA LYS A 227 16.04 -3.12 15.66
C LYS A 227 16.24 -2.42 16.99
N VAL A 228 15.34 -2.69 17.94
CA VAL A 228 15.46 -2.31 19.35
C VAL A 228 15.33 -3.59 20.17
N GLY A 229 16.38 -3.94 20.92
CA GLY A 229 16.51 -5.26 21.52
C GLY A 229 16.60 -6.35 20.45
N THR A 230 15.78 -7.39 20.56
CA THR A 230 15.75 -8.52 19.61
C THR A 230 14.76 -8.32 18.46
N SER A 231 13.92 -7.30 18.55
CA SER A 231 12.76 -7.11 17.66
C SER A 231 12.98 -5.97 16.67
N ASP A 232 12.29 -6.07 15.55
CA ASP A 232 12.25 -4.99 14.56
C ASP A 232 11.58 -3.76 15.15
N PHE A 233 12.18 -2.61 14.92
CA PHE A 233 11.57 -1.36 15.34
C PHE A 233 10.40 -1.03 14.43
N GLN A 234 9.20 -1.04 15.00
CA GLN A 234 7.97 -0.65 14.32
C GLN A 234 7.86 0.87 14.32
N PHE A 235 8.24 1.51 13.21
CA PHE A 235 8.13 2.95 13.10
C PHE A 235 6.67 3.37 13.06
N PRO A 236 6.22 4.32 13.90
CA PRO A 236 4.86 4.85 13.82
C PRO A 236 4.76 5.81 12.62
N LEU A 237 3.83 5.51 11.72
CA LEU A 237 3.66 6.17 10.43
C LEU A 237 2.22 6.67 10.27
N ALA A 238 2.06 7.78 9.58
CA ALA A 238 0.77 8.24 9.06
C ALA A 238 0.89 8.45 7.55
N ALA A 239 0.01 7.85 6.76
CA ALA A 239 -0.03 8.03 5.32
C ALA A 239 -1.29 8.77 4.89
N THR A 240 -1.18 9.52 3.80
CA THR A 240 -2.30 10.14 3.10
C THR A 240 -2.61 9.32 1.85
N ASP A 241 -3.83 8.81 1.71
CA ASP A 241 -4.24 7.97 0.59
C ASP A 241 -4.56 8.76 -0.70
N ALA A 242 -5.02 8.05 -1.74
CA ALA A 242 -5.35 8.63 -3.04
C ALA A 242 -6.52 9.63 -2.99
N ASP A 243 -7.35 9.61 -1.94
CA ASP A 243 -8.47 10.52 -1.72
C ASP A 243 -8.11 11.70 -0.81
N GLY A 244 -6.90 11.71 -0.24
CA GLY A 244 -6.44 12.75 0.67
C GLY A 244 -6.71 12.45 2.14
N GLU A 245 -7.08 11.21 2.49
CA GLU A 245 -7.42 10.84 3.85
C GLU A 245 -6.27 10.15 4.57
N THR A 246 -6.14 10.44 5.86
CA THR A 246 -4.99 10.03 6.65
C THR A 246 -5.31 8.78 7.43
N PHE A 247 -4.41 7.80 7.41
CA PHE A 247 -4.49 6.60 8.24
C PHE A 247 -3.14 6.31 8.90
N ALA A 248 -3.18 5.71 10.08
CA ALA A 248 -1.98 5.40 10.86
C ALA A 248 -1.58 3.93 10.70
N PHE A 249 -0.30 3.64 10.63
CA PHE A 249 0.20 2.26 10.58
C PHE A 249 1.61 2.21 11.15
N SER A 250 2.15 1.01 11.28
CA SER A 250 3.56 0.84 11.59
C SER A 250 4.22 -0.11 10.62
N ALA A 251 5.51 0.12 10.35
CA ALA A 251 6.30 -0.77 9.52
C ALA A 251 7.74 -0.83 10.02
N PRO A 252 8.41 -2.00 9.91
CA PRO A 252 9.85 -2.08 10.03
C PRO A 252 10.50 -1.41 8.81
N MET A 253 11.64 -0.74 9.04
CA MET A 253 12.38 -0.05 7.97
C MET A 253 13.88 -0.40 8.00
N VAL A 254 14.53 -0.22 6.86
CA VAL A 254 15.97 -0.44 6.67
C VAL A 254 16.68 0.90 6.63
N PHE A 255 17.71 1.07 7.46
CA PHE A 255 18.64 2.18 7.32
C PHE A 255 19.60 1.89 6.15
N VAL A 256 19.68 2.84 5.21
CA VAL A 256 20.59 2.80 4.06
C VAL A 256 21.60 3.94 4.20
N PRO A 257 22.91 3.67 4.35
CA PRO A 257 23.92 4.71 4.40
C PRO A 257 23.97 5.55 3.12
N PHE A 258 24.14 6.87 3.23
CA PHE A 258 24.25 7.74 2.06
C PHE A 258 25.46 7.40 1.16
N THR A 259 26.50 6.77 1.72
CA THR A 259 27.69 6.32 0.97
C THR A 259 27.38 5.28 -0.10
N VAL A 260 26.32 4.48 0.07
CA VAL A 260 25.97 3.41 -0.88
C VAL A 260 24.87 3.80 -1.86
N GLU A 261 24.17 4.93 -1.66
CA GLU A 261 23.12 5.39 -2.58
C GLU A 261 23.66 5.64 -4.00
N ALA A 262 24.91 6.08 -4.13
CA ALA A 262 25.52 6.27 -5.45
C ALA A 262 26.11 4.99 -6.06
N ASN A 263 26.05 3.85 -5.36
CA ASN A 263 26.57 2.57 -5.83
C ASN A 263 25.43 1.66 -6.33
N PRO A 264 25.24 1.50 -7.66
CA PRO A 264 24.13 0.73 -8.21
C PRO A 264 24.15 -0.75 -7.78
N GLY A 265 25.33 -1.35 -7.63
CA GLY A 265 25.50 -2.74 -7.23
C GLY A 265 25.09 -2.98 -5.77
N ALA A 266 25.51 -2.10 -4.86
CA ALA A 266 25.09 -2.14 -3.46
C ALA A 266 23.58 -1.91 -3.33
N MET A 267 23.02 -0.95 -4.07
CA MET A 267 21.58 -0.71 -4.08
C MET A 267 20.79 -1.89 -4.65
N ALA A 268 21.30 -2.58 -5.67
CA ALA A 268 20.69 -3.81 -6.17
C ALA A 268 20.66 -4.91 -5.10
N GLN A 269 21.76 -5.12 -4.37
CA GLN A 269 21.82 -6.08 -3.26
C GLN A 269 20.79 -5.75 -2.17
N ILE A 270 20.66 -4.47 -1.78
CA ILE A 270 19.68 -4.03 -0.79
C ILE A 270 18.25 -4.29 -1.28
N ARG A 271 17.92 -3.96 -2.53
CA ARG A 271 16.58 -4.21 -3.08
C ARG A 271 16.26 -5.70 -3.13
N THR A 272 17.19 -6.54 -3.58
CA THR A 272 16.99 -7.99 -3.60
C THR A 272 16.76 -8.54 -2.20
N ALA A 273 17.60 -8.15 -1.24
CA ALA A 273 17.43 -8.58 0.15
C ALA A 273 16.10 -8.09 0.73
N TYR A 274 15.69 -6.84 0.47
CA TYR A 274 14.40 -6.32 0.91
C TYR A 274 13.24 -7.14 0.33
N ALA A 275 13.27 -7.45 -0.97
CA ALA A 275 12.19 -8.17 -1.66
C ALA A 275 12.00 -9.63 -1.18
N THR A 276 13.09 -10.30 -0.80
CA THR A 276 13.09 -11.74 -0.43
C THR A 276 13.16 -12.01 1.08
N ASN A 277 13.29 -10.98 1.93
CA ASN A 277 13.45 -11.20 3.37
C ASN A 277 12.15 -11.69 4.03
N VAL A 278 12.27 -12.78 4.78
CA VAL A 278 11.20 -13.40 5.57
C VAL A 278 11.64 -13.45 7.04
N LEU A 279 10.76 -13.06 7.95
CA LEU A 279 10.93 -13.17 9.40
C LEU A 279 9.67 -13.82 9.98
N ASN A 280 9.82 -14.91 10.73
CA ASN A 280 8.71 -15.70 11.28
C ASN A 280 7.68 -16.11 10.21
N ASP A 281 8.16 -16.67 9.09
CA ASP A 281 7.35 -17.10 7.94
C ASP A 281 6.51 -16.02 7.24
N ALA A 282 6.75 -14.74 7.57
CA ALA A 282 6.11 -13.60 6.93
C ALA A 282 7.14 -12.68 6.26
N PRO A 283 6.84 -12.09 5.08
CA PRO A 283 7.71 -11.09 4.49
C PRO A 283 7.86 -9.89 5.44
N ARG A 284 9.11 -9.56 5.80
CA ARG A 284 9.41 -8.46 6.74
C ARG A 284 8.94 -7.10 6.25
N ARG A 285 8.74 -6.96 4.92
CA ARG A 285 8.19 -5.78 4.21
C ARG A 285 6.67 -5.65 4.26
N THR A 286 6.00 -6.38 5.15
CA THR A 286 4.55 -6.32 5.36
C THR A 286 4.22 -5.29 6.43
N ALA A 287 3.35 -4.34 6.12
CA ALA A 287 2.85 -3.36 7.06
C ALA A 287 1.39 -3.67 7.45
N PRO A 288 1.08 -4.00 8.71
CA PRO A 288 -0.29 -4.13 9.17
C PRO A 288 -0.96 -2.75 9.23
N VAL A 289 -2.19 -2.66 8.73
CA VAL A 289 -3.02 -1.43 8.77
C VAL A 289 -4.38 -1.66 9.43
N ASN A 290 -4.59 -2.82 10.05
CA ASN A 290 -5.62 -3.11 11.05
C ASN A 290 -7.08 -2.83 10.62
N GLY A 291 -7.42 -3.11 9.37
CA GLY A 291 -8.79 -3.00 8.84
C GLY A 291 -9.20 -1.58 8.42
N GLN A 292 -8.28 -0.62 8.41
CA GLN A 292 -8.57 0.76 8.03
C GLN A 292 -9.01 0.88 6.56
N SER A 293 -9.91 1.83 6.28
CA SER A 293 -10.37 2.13 4.92
C SER A 293 -9.31 2.94 4.17
N ILE A 294 -8.82 2.42 3.05
CA ILE A 294 -7.75 3.04 2.24
C ILE A 294 -8.19 3.12 0.78
N ALA A 295 -8.04 4.28 0.14
CA ALA A 295 -8.23 4.45 -1.30
C ALA A 295 -6.99 4.06 -2.11
N PHE A 296 -7.14 3.08 -3.01
CA PHE A 296 -6.05 2.58 -3.87
C PHE A 296 -6.08 3.12 -5.31
N ALA A 297 -7.12 3.87 -5.65
CA ALA A 297 -7.19 4.62 -6.90
C ALA A 297 -8.00 5.90 -6.67
N PRO A 298 -7.74 6.97 -7.45
CA PRO A 298 -8.53 8.19 -7.35
C PRO A 298 -10.03 7.94 -7.57
N ARG A 299 -10.90 8.68 -6.88
CA ARG A 299 -12.34 8.68 -7.18
C ARG A 299 -12.63 9.14 -8.62
N VAL A 300 -13.65 8.55 -9.23
CA VAL A 300 -14.23 9.01 -10.50
C VAL A 300 -15.34 10.05 -10.26
N ALA A 301 -16.12 9.87 -9.19
CA ALA A 301 -17.14 10.79 -8.72
C ALA A 301 -17.21 10.74 -7.19
N ALA A 302 -17.70 11.80 -6.54
CA ALA A 302 -17.73 11.91 -5.08
C ALA A 302 -18.53 10.78 -4.39
N ALA A 303 -19.58 10.27 -5.05
CA ALA A 303 -20.56 9.31 -4.53
C ALA A 303 -20.20 7.82 -4.72
N ASN A 304 -18.92 7.49 -4.93
CA ASN A 304 -18.51 6.10 -5.15
C ASN A 304 -17.23 5.76 -4.37
N ASP A 305 -17.34 4.81 -3.42
CA ASP A 305 -16.23 4.32 -2.60
C ASP A 305 -15.62 3.01 -3.15
N ALA A 306 -15.85 2.62 -4.41
CA ALA A 306 -15.35 1.34 -4.98
C ALA A 306 -13.83 1.17 -4.98
N ALA A 307 -13.07 2.27 -4.94
CA ALA A 307 -11.62 2.24 -4.82
C ALA A 307 -11.13 2.19 -3.36
N ARG A 308 -12.04 2.29 -2.37
CA ARG A 308 -11.75 2.18 -0.95
C ARG A 308 -11.97 0.77 -0.44
N LEU A 309 -10.95 0.22 0.21
CA LEU A 309 -10.97 -1.14 0.74
C LEU A 309 -10.67 -1.16 2.23
N SER A 310 -11.31 -2.06 2.96
CA SER A 310 -11.03 -2.33 4.37
C SER A 310 -9.75 -3.14 4.47
N THR A 311 -8.62 -2.48 4.66
CA THR A 311 -7.29 -3.07 4.43
C THR A 311 -6.73 -3.67 5.71
N GLU A 312 -6.27 -4.92 5.67
CA GLU A 312 -5.63 -5.57 6.82
C GLU A 312 -4.13 -5.33 6.82
N ARG A 313 -3.49 -5.46 5.65
CA ARG A 313 -2.05 -5.30 5.47
C ARG A 313 -1.69 -4.87 4.06
N VAL A 314 -0.57 -4.17 3.94
CA VAL A 314 0.04 -3.73 2.69
C VAL A 314 1.45 -4.31 2.59
N LEU A 315 1.76 -4.94 1.47
CA LEU A 315 3.09 -5.45 1.16
C LEU A 315 3.81 -4.45 0.24
N PHE A 316 4.88 -3.85 0.73
CA PHE A 316 5.66 -2.87 -0.03
C PHE A 316 6.81 -3.51 -0.80
N ASN A 317 7.13 -2.96 -1.96
CA ASN A 317 8.35 -3.26 -2.72
C ASN A 317 8.96 -1.94 -3.24
N LEU A 318 9.98 -2.03 -4.09
CA LEU A 318 10.79 -0.91 -4.51
C LEU A 318 10.93 -0.87 -6.02
N GLN A 319 10.86 0.34 -6.57
CA GLN A 319 11.34 0.65 -7.91
C GLN A 319 12.74 1.25 -7.83
N ALA A 320 13.63 0.88 -8.75
CA ALA A 320 14.89 1.58 -8.94
C ALA A 320 14.66 2.87 -9.75
N ILE A 321 15.30 3.96 -9.33
CA ILE A 321 15.34 5.23 -10.07
C ILE A 321 16.78 5.76 -10.07
N ALA A 322 17.07 6.73 -10.93
CA ALA A 322 18.23 7.59 -10.71
C ALA A 322 17.97 8.42 -9.45
N GLY A 323 18.93 8.47 -8.52
CA GLY A 323 18.82 9.31 -7.34
C GLY A 323 18.67 10.79 -7.74
N SER A 324 17.87 11.53 -6.97
CA SER A 324 17.63 12.96 -7.17
C SER A 324 17.74 13.71 -5.84
N ALA A 325 17.61 15.04 -5.88
CA ALA A 325 17.52 15.83 -4.65
C ALA A 325 16.30 15.42 -3.80
N ASP A 326 15.20 15.05 -4.47
CA ASP A 326 13.91 14.77 -3.84
C ASP A 326 13.76 13.30 -3.42
N ALA A 327 14.53 12.38 -3.98
CA ALA A 327 14.45 10.96 -3.63
C ALA A 327 15.82 10.26 -3.67
N PRO A 328 16.09 9.32 -2.73
CA PRO A 328 17.17 8.36 -2.90
C PRO A 328 16.98 7.53 -4.19
N PRO A 329 17.94 6.70 -4.64
CA PRO A 329 17.88 5.92 -5.90
C PRO A 329 16.85 4.75 -5.87
N PHE A 330 15.75 4.93 -5.15
CA PHE A 330 14.64 4.02 -5.05
C PHE A 330 13.35 4.76 -4.71
N LEU A 331 12.22 4.22 -5.12
CA LEU A 331 10.89 4.66 -4.73
C LEU A 331 10.07 3.48 -4.18
N PRO A 332 9.21 3.69 -3.16
CA PRO A 332 8.30 2.67 -2.68
C PRO A 332 7.18 2.40 -3.68
N LEU A 333 6.71 1.16 -3.73
CA LEU A 333 5.47 0.79 -4.42
C LEU A 333 4.69 -0.25 -3.61
N ILE A 334 3.39 -0.35 -3.86
CA ILE A 334 2.55 -1.40 -3.28
C ILE A 334 2.57 -2.60 -4.24
N GLU A 335 3.07 -3.74 -3.75
CA GLU A 335 3.09 -4.98 -4.54
C GLU A 335 1.80 -5.79 -4.37
N GLU A 336 1.33 -5.90 -3.12
CA GLU A 336 0.17 -6.71 -2.77
C GLU A 336 -0.55 -6.08 -1.57
N VAL A 337 -1.86 -6.26 -1.53
CA VAL A 337 -2.73 -5.78 -0.46
C VAL A 337 -3.60 -6.94 -0.01
N ALA A 338 -3.74 -7.16 1.29
CA ALA A 338 -4.82 -8.00 1.80
C ALA A 338 -5.90 -7.07 2.34
N ALA A 339 -7.07 -7.08 1.71
CA ALA A 339 -8.17 -6.23 2.08
C ALA A 339 -9.51 -6.95 1.88
N ARG A 340 -10.48 -6.54 2.69
CA ARG A 340 -11.88 -6.93 2.54
C ARG A 340 -12.56 -5.90 1.64
N ILE A 341 -13.47 -6.37 0.81
CA ILE A 341 -14.16 -5.55 -0.20
C ILE A 341 -15.53 -5.17 0.38
N PRO A 342 -15.77 -3.92 0.81
CA PRO A 342 -16.97 -3.56 1.58
C PRO A 342 -18.28 -3.94 0.89
N ALA A 343 -18.35 -3.76 -0.44
CA ALA A 343 -19.55 -4.10 -1.21
C ALA A 343 -19.85 -5.60 -1.27
N VAL A 344 -18.82 -6.44 -1.14
CA VAL A 344 -18.95 -7.90 -1.06
C VAL A 344 -19.43 -8.30 0.33
N GLU A 345 -18.80 -7.74 1.38
CA GLU A 345 -19.18 -8.01 2.78
C GLU A 345 -20.64 -7.63 3.04
N ALA A 346 -21.10 -6.50 2.50
CA ALA A 346 -22.48 -6.03 2.66
C ALA A 346 -23.52 -6.97 2.04
N ILE A 347 -23.17 -7.69 0.97
CA ILE A 347 -24.07 -8.63 0.31
C ILE A 347 -23.99 -10.03 0.92
N THR A 348 -22.79 -10.52 1.23
CA THR A 348 -22.62 -11.89 1.73
C THR A 348 -22.82 -11.98 3.24
N GLY A 349 -22.70 -10.86 3.96
CA GLY A 349 -22.60 -10.83 5.42
C GLY A 349 -21.29 -11.38 5.96
N VAL A 350 -20.34 -11.75 5.08
CA VAL A 350 -19.08 -12.42 5.46
C VAL A 350 -17.91 -11.46 5.28
N ALA A 351 -17.21 -11.19 6.38
CA ALA A 351 -15.97 -10.42 6.37
C ALA A 351 -14.79 -11.32 5.95
N GLN A 352 -14.43 -11.28 4.67
CA GLN A 352 -13.32 -12.07 4.11
C GLN A 352 -12.30 -11.19 3.40
N ALA A 353 -11.03 -11.26 3.82
CA ALA A 353 -9.94 -10.60 3.14
C ALA A 353 -9.51 -11.37 1.89
N SER A 354 -9.22 -10.63 0.83
CA SER A 354 -8.67 -11.15 -0.43
C SER A 354 -7.31 -10.52 -0.69
N GLU A 355 -6.39 -11.29 -1.27
CA GLU A 355 -5.10 -10.78 -1.74
C GLU A 355 -5.26 -10.14 -3.12
N LEU A 356 -4.89 -8.87 -3.22
CA LEU A 356 -5.10 -8.00 -4.36
C LEU A 356 -3.77 -7.45 -4.86
N ARG A 357 -3.66 -7.31 -6.18
CA ARG A 357 -2.56 -6.61 -6.85
C ARG A 357 -3.11 -5.62 -7.85
N PHE A 358 -2.34 -4.61 -8.22
CA PHE A 358 -2.74 -3.72 -9.30
C PHE A 358 -2.92 -4.49 -10.63
N PHE A 359 -3.94 -4.08 -11.38
CA PHE A 359 -4.20 -4.61 -12.71
C PHE A 359 -3.16 -4.04 -13.69
N ALA A 360 -2.52 -4.90 -14.48
CA ALA A 360 -1.39 -4.47 -15.31
C ALA A 360 -1.76 -3.37 -16.34
N PRO A 361 -2.90 -3.44 -17.06
CA PRO A 361 -3.35 -2.34 -17.92
C PRO A 361 -3.55 -1.01 -17.17
N TYR A 362 -4.04 -1.05 -15.92
CA TYR A 362 -4.16 0.15 -15.10
C TYR A 362 -2.78 0.80 -14.87
N LEU A 363 -1.77 0.00 -14.50
CA LEU A 363 -0.40 0.49 -14.37
C LEU A 363 0.17 1.03 -15.69
N GLN A 364 -0.21 0.48 -16.83
CA GLN A 364 0.25 0.94 -18.15
C GLN A 364 -0.43 2.22 -18.67
N GLY A 365 -1.29 2.86 -17.87
CA GLY A 365 -1.88 4.17 -18.20
C GLY A 365 -3.31 4.12 -18.73
N THR A 366 -3.91 2.93 -18.75
CA THR A 366 -5.33 2.76 -19.13
C THR A 366 -6.19 2.87 -17.89
N VAL A 367 -6.37 4.09 -17.36
CA VAL A 367 -7.21 4.34 -16.17
C VAL A 367 -8.69 4.17 -16.53
N ASP A 368 -9.08 4.78 -17.65
CA ASP A 368 -10.40 4.76 -18.28
C ASP A 368 -10.23 4.83 -19.82
N GLY A 369 -11.26 4.40 -20.57
CA GLY A 369 -11.28 4.45 -22.04
C GLY A 369 -11.19 3.07 -22.73
N ALA A 370 -10.93 3.07 -24.04
CA ALA A 370 -11.11 1.88 -24.90
C ALA A 370 -10.26 0.65 -24.52
N ALA A 371 -9.11 0.87 -23.89
CA ALA A 371 -8.18 -0.18 -23.46
C ALA A 371 -8.44 -0.67 -22.01
N ASN A 372 -9.34 0.00 -21.29
CA ASN A 372 -9.83 -0.43 -19.97
C ASN A 372 -11.28 0.07 -19.79
N GLN A 373 -12.19 -0.48 -20.59
CA GLN A 373 -13.58 0.02 -20.68
C GLN A 373 -14.34 -0.11 -19.37
N VAL A 374 -13.95 -1.08 -18.54
CA VAL A 374 -14.53 -1.31 -17.22
C VAL A 374 -13.83 -0.54 -16.10
N ALA A 375 -12.81 0.28 -16.38
CA ALA A 375 -12.03 1.00 -15.36
C ALA A 375 -11.51 0.08 -14.23
N ALA A 376 -11.04 -1.13 -14.59
CA ALA A 376 -10.44 -2.08 -13.67
C ALA A 376 -9.11 -1.54 -13.13
N PHE A 377 -8.86 -1.63 -11.82
CA PHE A 377 -7.64 -1.12 -11.21
C PHE A 377 -6.91 -2.15 -10.35
N MET A 378 -7.64 -3.11 -9.78
CA MET A 378 -7.08 -4.21 -8.99
C MET A 378 -7.56 -5.56 -9.51
N ARG A 379 -6.72 -6.58 -9.33
CA ARG A 379 -7.02 -7.99 -9.57
C ARG A 379 -6.85 -8.76 -8.27
N LEU A 380 -7.70 -9.76 -8.06
CA LEU A 380 -7.54 -10.74 -7.00
C LEU A 380 -6.47 -11.76 -7.44
N LYS A 381 -5.63 -12.17 -6.51
CA LYS A 381 -4.61 -13.21 -6.72
C LYS A 381 -5.25 -14.59 -6.84
N GLN A 382 -6.34 -14.81 -6.12
CA GLN A 382 -7.19 -15.99 -6.21
C GLN A 382 -8.64 -15.53 -6.45
N PRO A 383 -9.35 -16.09 -7.45
CA PRO A 383 -10.75 -15.76 -7.66
C PRO A 383 -11.58 -16.00 -6.40
N LEU A 384 -12.45 -15.06 -6.06
CA LEU A 384 -13.35 -15.17 -4.92
C LEU A 384 -14.73 -15.61 -5.40
N ALA A 385 -15.14 -16.82 -5.00
CA ALA A 385 -16.48 -17.31 -5.24
C ALA A 385 -17.46 -16.63 -4.28
N LEU A 386 -18.45 -15.95 -4.83
CA LEU A 386 -19.57 -15.38 -4.11
C LEU A 386 -20.81 -16.21 -4.34
N ASP A 387 -21.45 -16.65 -3.27
CA ASP A 387 -22.84 -17.09 -3.31
C ASP A 387 -23.71 -15.96 -2.74
N PHE A 388 -24.59 -15.42 -3.58
CA PHE A 388 -25.52 -14.38 -3.15
C PHE A 388 -26.74 -15.06 -2.51
N PRO A 389 -27.07 -14.75 -1.25
CA PRO A 389 -28.27 -15.28 -0.63
C PRO A 389 -29.50 -14.95 -1.49
N ALA A 390 -30.43 -15.91 -1.64
CA ALA A 390 -31.61 -15.74 -2.50
C ALA A 390 -32.47 -14.54 -2.08
N GLU A 391 -32.45 -14.18 -0.80
CA GLU A 391 -33.15 -13.04 -0.20
C GLU A 391 -32.60 -11.69 -0.67
N THR A 392 -31.28 -11.59 -0.86
CA THR A 392 -30.58 -10.37 -1.32
C THR A 392 -30.75 -10.05 -2.81
N VAL A 393 -31.16 -11.05 -3.61
CA VAL A 393 -31.38 -10.91 -5.07
C VAL A 393 -32.85 -11.16 -5.47
N GLY A 394 -33.76 -11.23 -4.50
CA GLY A 394 -35.20 -11.22 -4.72
C GLY A 394 -35.77 -12.52 -5.30
N GLY A 395 -35.07 -13.65 -5.13
CA GLY A 395 -35.50 -14.99 -5.55
C GLY A 395 -35.55 -15.24 -7.07
N LEU A 396 -35.42 -14.20 -7.89
CA LEU A 396 -35.46 -14.26 -9.36
C LEU A 396 -34.23 -14.92 -9.95
N ALA A 397 -33.07 -14.59 -9.41
CA ALA A 397 -31.78 -15.07 -9.86
C ALA A 397 -30.97 -15.53 -8.65
N LYS A 398 -30.67 -16.83 -8.57
CA LYS A 398 -29.52 -17.25 -7.76
C LYS A 398 -28.30 -16.87 -8.59
N THR A 399 -27.50 -15.92 -8.13
CA THR A 399 -26.24 -15.56 -8.78
C THR A 399 -25.12 -16.10 -7.92
N ALA A 400 -24.36 -17.07 -8.44
CA ALA A 400 -23.03 -17.32 -7.91
C ALA A 400 -22.03 -16.75 -8.93
N LEU A 401 -21.05 -16.00 -8.45
CA LEU A 401 -20.10 -15.29 -9.30
C LEU A 401 -18.68 -15.57 -8.80
N GLN A 402 -17.76 -15.83 -9.71
CA GLN A 402 -16.33 -15.83 -9.42
C GLN A 402 -15.76 -14.46 -9.75
N MET A 403 -15.45 -13.69 -8.71
CA MET A 403 -14.82 -12.39 -8.86
C MET A 403 -13.32 -12.53 -9.07
N SER A 404 -12.80 -11.75 -10.01
CA SER A 404 -11.40 -11.77 -10.39
C SER A 404 -10.71 -10.43 -10.18
N GLY A 405 -11.45 -9.32 -10.04
CA GLY A 405 -10.89 -8.00 -9.82
C GLY A 405 -11.89 -6.95 -9.39
N LEU A 406 -11.42 -5.71 -9.37
CA LEU A 406 -12.16 -4.53 -8.95
C LEU A 406 -12.07 -3.43 -9.99
N SER A 407 -13.22 -2.81 -10.24
CA SER A 407 -13.39 -1.59 -11.02
C SER A 407 -13.69 -0.40 -10.11
N ARG A 408 -13.17 0.76 -10.51
CA ARG A 408 -13.48 2.05 -9.91
C ARG A 408 -14.93 2.50 -10.13
N THR A 409 -15.63 1.97 -11.14
CA THR A 409 -16.97 2.42 -11.56
C THR A 409 -18.05 1.36 -11.41
N LEU A 410 -17.68 0.09 -11.52
CA LEU A 410 -18.58 -1.06 -11.42
C LEU A 410 -18.44 -1.82 -10.10
N GLY A 411 -17.35 -1.62 -9.36
CA GLY A 411 -17.04 -2.41 -8.18
C GLY A 411 -16.46 -3.78 -8.55
N PRO A 412 -16.80 -4.86 -7.82
CA PRO A 412 -16.25 -6.18 -8.12
C PRO A 412 -16.63 -6.71 -9.51
N LEU A 413 -15.65 -7.26 -10.22
CA LEU A 413 -15.79 -7.74 -11.59
C LEU A 413 -15.68 -9.27 -11.67
N PRO A 414 -16.59 -9.94 -12.42
CA PRO A 414 -16.52 -11.37 -12.66
C PRO A 414 -15.69 -11.74 -13.90
N GLY A 415 -15.16 -12.96 -13.98
CA GLY A 415 -14.54 -13.49 -15.22
C GLY A 415 -13.15 -12.98 -15.55
N ASP A 416 -12.75 -12.95 -16.82
CA ASP A 416 -11.41 -12.51 -17.23
C ASP A 416 -11.33 -10.98 -17.36
N LEU A 417 -10.52 -10.35 -16.51
CA LEU A 417 -10.34 -8.89 -16.50
C LEU A 417 -9.74 -8.34 -17.79
N LEU A 418 -8.89 -9.09 -18.51
CA LEU A 418 -8.32 -8.62 -19.76
C LEU A 418 -9.34 -8.60 -20.89
N GLN A 419 -10.27 -9.57 -20.91
CA GLN A 419 -11.40 -9.58 -21.84
C GLN A 419 -12.36 -8.44 -21.52
N LEU A 420 -12.75 -8.30 -20.25
CA LEU A 420 -13.60 -7.20 -19.80
C LEU A 420 -12.99 -5.82 -20.11
N ALA A 421 -11.69 -5.64 -19.90
CA ALA A 421 -11.00 -4.40 -20.24
C ALA A 421 -11.11 -4.02 -21.73
N LYS A 422 -11.19 -5.01 -22.62
CA LYS A 422 -11.36 -4.85 -24.07
C LYS A 422 -12.82 -4.68 -24.52
N GLY A 423 -13.78 -4.75 -23.61
CA GLY A 423 -15.20 -4.72 -23.97
C GLY A 423 -15.79 -6.10 -24.26
N GLU A 424 -15.07 -7.19 -23.96
CA GLU A 424 -15.54 -8.54 -24.22
C GLU A 424 -16.24 -9.12 -22.99
N PHE A 425 -17.48 -9.59 -23.18
CA PHE A 425 -18.26 -10.27 -22.13
C PHE A 425 -18.74 -11.61 -22.67
N ASN A 426 -18.21 -12.71 -22.12
CA ASN A 426 -18.64 -14.06 -22.44
C ASN A 426 -19.33 -14.71 -21.22
N PRO A 427 -20.67 -14.81 -21.23
CA PRO A 427 -21.42 -15.46 -20.15
C PRO A 427 -20.98 -16.90 -19.89
N GLU A 428 -20.64 -17.67 -20.93
CA GLU A 428 -20.23 -19.06 -20.76
C GLU A 428 -18.94 -19.16 -19.95
N ALA A 429 -18.00 -18.23 -20.13
CA ALA A 429 -16.75 -18.20 -19.38
C ALA A 429 -16.95 -17.74 -17.93
N ILE A 430 -17.85 -16.78 -17.72
CA ILE A 430 -18.12 -16.20 -16.39
C ILE A 430 -18.89 -17.17 -15.48
N PHE A 431 -19.78 -17.96 -16.05
CA PHE A 431 -20.66 -18.88 -15.32
C PHE A 431 -20.28 -20.36 -15.52
N LYS A 432 -19.09 -20.66 -16.07
CA LYS A 432 -18.66 -22.01 -16.51
C LYS A 432 -18.54 -23.04 -15.38
N ASP A 433 -18.11 -22.61 -14.19
CA ASP A 433 -17.54 -23.47 -13.15
C ASP A 433 -18.29 -23.46 -11.80
N LEU A 434 -19.60 -23.21 -11.82
CA LEU A 434 -20.43 -23.40 -10.62
C LEU A 434 -20.79 -24.88 -10.47
N ALA A 435 -19.79 -25.71 -10.18
CA ALA A 435 -19.96 -27.13 -9.90
C ALA A 435 -20.99 -27.32 -8.76
N SER A 436 -21.86 -28.32 -8.91
CA SER A 436 -22.89 -28.79 -7.95
C SER A 436 -24.15 -27.91 -7.78
N GLY A 437 -25.14 -28.04 -8.67
CA GLY A 437 -26.56 -27.67 -8.38
C GLY A 437 -26.87 -26.18 -8.11
N LEU A 438 -25.85 -25.34 -7.98
CA LEU A 438 -25.84 -23.94 -7.55
C LEU A 438 -25.66 -22.96 -8.72
N GLY A 439 -25.73 -23.47 -9.96
CA GLY A 439 -25.55 -22.66 -11.17
C GLY A 439 -26.43 -21.42 -11.16
N ALA A 440 -25.89 -20.31 -11.67
CA ALA A 440 -26.63 -19.07 -11.68
C ALA A 440 -27.86 -19.21 -12.57
N LYS A 441 -29.06 -19.11 -12.01
CA LYS A 441 -30.32 -19.42 -12.71
C LYS A 441 -31.36 -18.32 -12.54
N LEU A 442 -32.02 -17.97 -13.63
CA LEU A 442 -33.23 -17.16 -13.68
C LEU A 442 -34.47 -18.07 -13.53
N LEU A 443 -35.41 -17.69 -12.66
CA LEU A 443 -36.63 -18.45 -12.34
C LEU A 443 -36.37 -19.88 -11.84
N GLY A 444 -35.19 -20.14 -11.27
CA GLY A 444 -34.78 -21.45 -10.75
C GLY A 444 -34.55 -22.54 -11.81
N VAL A 445 -34.86 -22.30 -13.08
CA VAL A 445 -34.78 -23.30 -14.16
C VAL A 445 -33.93 -22.86 -15.36
N LEU A 446 -33.88 -21.56 -15.70
CA LEU A 446 -33.11 -21.06 -16.84
C LEU A 446 -31.70 -20.68 -16.40
N SER A 447 -30.68 -21.29 -16.97
CA SER A 447 -29.30 -20.96 -16.66
C SER A 447 -28.89 -19.61 -17.27
N LEU A 448 -28.28 -18.72 -16.47
CA LEU A 448 -27.88 -17.38 -16.92
C LEU A 448 -26.88 -17.42 -18.07
N LYS A 449 -25.96 -18.39 -18.08
CA LYS A 449 -24.96 -18.54 -19.16
C LYS A 449 -25.60 -18.71 -20.54
N ASP A 450 -26.79 -19.30 -20.57
CA ASP A 450 -27.48 -19.70 -21.80
C ASP A 450 -28.42 -18.61 -22.32
N ILE A 451 -28.95 -17.76 -21.43
CA ILE A 451 -29.88 -16.68 -21.78
C ILE A 451 -29.21 -15.32 -21.91
N LEU A 452 -27.98 -15.13 -21.45
CA LEU A 452 -27.26 -13.86 -21.58
C LEU A 452 -26.57 -13.75 -22.95
N SER A 453 -26.57 -12.53 -23.50
CA SER A 453 -25.86 -12.22 -24.74
C SER A 453 -24.35 -12.07 -24.52
N THR A 454 -23.59 -12.44 -25.55
CA THR A 454 -22.14 -12.20 -25.62
C THR A 454 -21.89 -10.82 -26.24
N PHE A 455 -20.87 -10.12 -25.76
CA PHE A 455 -20.50 -8.80 -26.28
C PHE A 455 -19.03 -8.74 -26.68
N THR A 456 -18.75 -7.93 -27.69
CA THR A 456 -17.42 -7.50 -28.13
C THR A 456 -17.48 -5.99 -28.38
N GLY A 457 -17.59 -5.22 -27.30
CA GLY A 457 -17.81 -3.77 -27.31
C GLY A 457 -19.28 -3.37 -27.53
N GLY A 458 -19.50 -2.06 -27.70
CA GLY A 458 -20.81 -1.46 -27.94
C GLY A 458 -21.47 -0.89 -26.68
N ALA A 459 -22.55 -0.10 -26.87
CA ALA A 459 -23.23 0.60 -25.78
C ALA A 459 -23.88 -0.32 -24.74
N ASP A 460 -24.21 -1.55 -25.14
CA ASP A 460 -24.87 -2.55 -24.31
C ASP A 460 -23.90 -3.41 -23.47
N PHE A 461 -22.58 -3.26 -23.66
CA PHE A 461 -21.56 -4.01 -22.92
C PHE A 461 -21.56 -3.67 -21.42
N LEU A 462 -21.39 -2.39 -21.06
CA LEU A 462 -21.29 -1.97 -19.66
C LEU A 462 -22.55 -2.28 -18.83
N PRO A 463 -23.79 -2.04 -19.32
CA PRO A 463 -25.01 -2.42 -18.60
C PRO A 463 -25.15 -3.93 -18.35
N SER A 464 -24.45 -4.76 -19.14
CA SER A 464 -24.49 -6.22 -19.02
C SER A 464 -23.58 -6.77 -17.92
N ILE A 465 -22.67 -5.95 -17.38
CA ILE A 465 -21.84 -6.31 -16.23
C ILE A 465 -22.59 -5.93 -14.96
N PRO A 466 -22.68 -6.82 -13.95
CA PRO A 466 -23.25 -6.48 -12.66
C PRO A 466 -22.46 -5.34 -12.00
N LYS A 467 -23.16 -4.31 -11.56
CA LYS A 467 -22.59 -3.17 -10.85
C LYS A 467 -22.89 -3.31 -9.36
N LEU A 468 -21.86 -3.33 -8.53
CA LEU A 468 -21.97 -3.48 -7.09
C LEU A 468 -21.10 -2.45 -6.38
N LEU A 469 -21.72 -1.38 -5.88
CA LEU A 469 -21.02 -0.25 -5.26
C LEU A 469 -21.46 -0.07 -3.81
N SER A 470 -20.54 0.38 -2.96
CA SER A 470 -20.88 0.89 -1.63
C SER A 470 -20.57 2.38 -1.55
N GLU A 471 -21.38 3.08 -0.79
CA GLU A 471 -21.27 4.52 -0.54
C GLU A 471 -21.47 4.77 0.95
N THR A 472 -20.54 5.48 1.57
CA THR A 472 -20.70 5.94 2.95
C THR A 472 -21.56 7.21 2.96
N LYS A 473 -22.80 7.10 3.42
CA LYS A 473 -23.66 8.25 3.66
C LYS A 473 -23.21 8.95 4.94
N ARG A 474 -23.04 10.27 4.88
CA ARG A 474 -22.56 11.09 6.00
C ARG A 474 -23.59 12.14 6.39
N LEU A 475 -23.63 12.45 7.67
CA LEU A 475 -24.38 13.57 8.23
C LEU A 475 -23.76 14.91 7.77
N ALA A 476 -24.48 16.02 7.98
CA ALA A 476 -24.03 17.36 7.62
C ALA A 476 -22.69 17.77 8.27
N ASN A 477 -22.31 17.16 9.39
CA ASN A 477 -21.03 17.33 10.08
C ASN A 477 -19.93 16.36 9.61
N ASN A 478 -20.13 15.68 8.47
CA ASN A 478 -19.21 14.71 7.86
C ASN A 478 -18.98 13.42 8.67
N VAL A 479 -19.82 13.15 9.68
CA VAL A 479 -19.81 11.89 10.44
C VAL A 479 -20.51 10.79 9.63
N PRO A 480 -19.92 9.59 9.48
CA PRO A 480 -20.59 8.44 8.85
C PRO A 480 -21.92 8.09 9.54
N GLU A 481 -23.01 8.06 8.78
CA GLU A 481 -24.37 7.74 9.24
C GLU A 481 -24.72 6.28 8.91
N SER A 482 -24.56 5.92 7.64
CA SER A 482 -24.87 4.59 7.11
C SER A 482 -23.96 4.25 5.93
N VAL A 483 -23.82 2.96 5.65
CA VAL A 483 -23.21 2.46 4.42
C VAL A 483 -24.33 1.91 3.55
N VAL A 484 -24.47 2.46 2.35
CA VAL A 484 -25.46 2.04 1.36
C VAL A 484 -24.76 1.28 0.25
N THR A 485 -25.09 0.01 0.12
CA THR A 485 -24.61 -0.86 -0.95
C THR A 485 -25.70 -1.04 -2.00
N ARG A 486 -25.39 -0.74 -3.26
CA ARG A 486 -26.30 -0.86 -4.40
C ARG A 486 -25.78 -1.90 -5.39
N PHE A 487 -26.65 -2.83 -5.73
CA PHE A 487 -26.47 -3.77 -6.83
C PHE A 487 -27.41 -3.38 -7.96
N ASP A 488 -26.87 -3.11 -9.14
CA ASP A 488 -27.63 -2.80 -10.36
C ASP A 488 -27.15 -3.72 -11.49
N TRP A 489 -28.08 -4.39 -12.15
CA TRP A 489 -27.76 -5.25 -13.29
C TRP A 489 -28.86 -5.21 -14.35
N SER A 490 -28.50 -4.93 -15.60
CA SER A 490 -29.44 -4.80 -16.72
C SER A 490 -28.91 -5.46 -18.00
N PRO A 491 -28.71 -6.78 -18.01
CA PRO A 491 -28.10 -7.47 -19.14
C PRO A 491 -29.03 -7.56 -20.35
N LYS A 492 -28.43 -7.74 -21.54
CA LYS A 492 -29.19 -8.20 -22.70
C LYS A 492 -29.35 -9.71 -22.68
N LEU A 493 -30.54 -10.12 -23.09
CA LEU A 493 -30.93 -11.52 -23.17
C LEU A 493 -30.97 -12.01 -24.62
N LYS A 494 -30.78 -13.30 -24.82
CA LYS A 494 -30.92 -14.03 -26.08
C LYS A 494 -31.92 -15.18 -25.92
N ASP A 495 -32.49 -15.61 -27.05
CA ASP A 495 -33.36 -16.78 -27.10
C ASP A 495 -32.59 -18.04 -26.68
N PHE A 496 -33.19 -18.86 -25.83
CA PHE A 496 -32.63 -20.17 -25.44
C PHE A 496 -33.73 -21.17 -25.08
N GLY A 497 -33.76 -22.30 -25.80
CA GLY A 497 -34.76 -23.34 -25.60
C GLY A 497 -36.19 -22.77 -25.65
N PRO A 498 -37.03 -23.03 -24.62
CA PRO A 498 -38.40 -22.51 -24.55
C PRO A 498 -38.46 -21.01 -24.24
N PHE A 499 -37.37 -20.39 -23.77
CA PHE A 499 -37.33 -18.97 -23.47
C PHE A 499 -37.03 -18.16 -24.73
N LYS A 500 -37.90 -17.21 -25.07
CA LYS A 500 -37.71 -16.23 -26.14
C LYS A 500 -37.55 -14.85 -25.52
N ALA A 501 -36.41 -14.21 -25.76
CA ALA A 501 -36.01 -12.91 -25.24
C ALA A 501 -36.69 -11.75 -26.02
N ARG A 502 -37.96 -11.90 -26.38
CA ARG A 502 -38.70 -10.95 -27.21
C ARG A 502 -40.22 -11.15 -27.14
N LEU A 503 -40.91 -10.07 -27.48
CA LEU A 503 -42.27 -10.05 -28.01
C LEU A 503 -42.27 -9.39 -29.39
N PRO A 504 -43.34 -9.52 -30.21
CA PRO A 504 -43.47 -8.77 -31.45
C PRO A 504 -43.29 -7.26 -31.22
N GLY A 505 -42.21 -6.67 -31.76
CA GLY A 505 -41.91 -5.24 -31.63
C GLY A 505 -41.21 -4.79 -30.35
N ALA A 506 -40.90 -5.69 -29.40
CA ALA A 506 -40.23 -5.33 -28.15
C ALA A 506 -39.19 -6.39 -27.72
N ALA A 507 -37.97 -5.94 -27.39
CA ALA A 507 -36.93 -6.81 -26.84
C ALA A 507 -37.16 -7.07 -25.35
N ALA A 508 -36.73 -8.25 -24.87
CA ALA A 508 -36.79 -8.55 -23.45
C ALA A 508 -35.81 -7.69 -22.65
N GLU A 509 -36.24 -7.27 -21.46
CA GLU A 509 -35.45 -6.46 -20.54
C GLU A 509 -35.43 -7.14 -19.18
N LEU A 510 -34.24 -7.49 -18.68
CA LEU A 510 -34.03 -7.88 -17.29
C LEU A 510 -33.43 -6.70 -16.55
N LEU A 511 -34.05 -6.34 -15.43
CA LEU A 511 -33.54 -5.36 -14.49
C LEU A 511 -33.51 -5.97 -13.10
N VAL A 512 -32.36 -5.95 -12.45
CA VAL A 512 -32.21 -6.35 -11.05
C VAL A 512 -31.58 -5.20 -10.28
N LYS A 513 -32.26 -4.73 -9.25
CA LYS A 513 -31.81 -3.70 -8.34
C LYS A 513 -31.90 -4.20 -6.90
N SER A 514 -30.85 -4.04 -6.13
CA SER A 514 -30.85 -4.30 -4.69
C SER A 514 -30.16 -3.15 -3.98
N THR A 515 -30.74 -2.70 -2.88
CA THR A 515 -30.17 -1.70 -1.99
C THR A 515 -30.13 -2.28 -0.60
N ILE A 516 -28.95 -2.27 0.01
CA ILE A 516 -28.71 -2.68 1.39
C ILE A 516 -28.21 -1.44 2.12
N GLU A 517 -28.85 -1.06 3.21
CA GLU A 517 -28.42 0.04 4.06
C GLU A 517 -28.07 -0.50 5.46
N GLN A 518 -26.80 -0.39 5.81
CA GLN A 518 -26.31 -0.66 7.17
C GLN A 518 -26.11 0.66 7.89
N ARG A 519 -26.98 0.96 8.86
CA ARG A 519 -26.75 2.11 9.76
C ARG A 519 -25.60 1.79 10.71
N LEU A 520 -24.78 2.80 11.01
CA LEU A 520 -23.61 2.67 11.88
C LEU A 520 -23.94 2.87 13.37
N GLU A 521 -25.22 3.06 13.69
CA GLU A 521 -25.71 3.11 15.06
C GLU A 521 -25.62 1.73 15.74
N PRO A 522 -25.21 1.66 17.02
CA PRO A 522 -25.11 0.38 17.74
C PRO A 522 -26.44 -0.39 17.73
N GLY A 523 -26.40 -1.64 17.30
CA GLY A 523 -27.57 -2.53 17.29
C GLY A 523 -28.54 -2.35 16.11
N ALA A 524 -28.26 -1.42 15.18
CA ALA A 524 -29.08 -1.26 13.98
C ALA A 524 -28.95 -2.48 13.05
N GLN A 525 -30.09 -3.07 12.70
CA GLN A 525 -30.16 -4.16 11.74
C GLN A 525 -30.08 -3.60 10.31
N PRO A 526 -29.39 -4.28 9.38
CA PRO A 526 -29.36 -3.86 7.98
C PRO A 526 -30.77 -3.90 7.38
N THR A 527 -31.13 -2.86 6.64
CA THR A 527 -32.33 -2.85 5.82
C THR A 527 -31.99 -3.22 4.38
N TYR A 528 -32.89 -3.92 3.71
CA TYR A 528 -32.74 -4.33 2.33
C TYR A 528 -34.00 -4.00 1.54
N GLN A 529 -33.81 -3.65 0.28
CA GLN A 529 -34.86 -3.48 -0.71
C GLN A 529 -34.37 -4.09 -2.03
N VAL A 530 -35.12 -5.06 -2.54
CA VAL A 530 -34.80 -5.75 -3.78
C VAL A 530 -35.96 -5.61 -4.75
N GLU A 531 -35.63 -5.27 -5.99
CA GLU A 531 -36.56 -5.20 -7.10
C GLU A 531 -35.95 -5.88 -8.32
N GLY A 532 -36.63 -6.89 -8.84
CA GLY A 532 -36.29 -7.50 -10.10
C GLY A 532 -37.46 -7.47 -11.06
N THR A 533 -37.23 -7.13 -12.32
CA THR A 533 -38.25 -7.07 -13.36
C THR A 533 -37.74 -7.72 -14.63
N LEU A 534 -38.50 -8.65 -15.19
CA LEU A 534 -38.30 -9.22 -16.52
C LEU A 534 -39.48 -8.80 -17.40
N LYS A 535 -39.23 -8.08 -18.49
CA LYS A 535 -40.27 -7.61 -19.42
C LYS A 535 -40.14 -8.25 -20.78
N ASN A 536 -41.25 -8.23 -21.52
CA ASN A 536 -41.32 -8.51 -22.96
C ASN A 536 -40.67 -9.83 -23.38
N PHE A 537 -41.04 -10.93 -22.72
CA PHE A 537 -40.53 -12.25 -23.05
C PHE A 537 -41.66 -13.23 -23.34
N GLN A 538 -41.32 -14.34 -24.00
CA GLN A 538 -42.25 -15.41 -24.32
C GLN A 538 -41.68 -16.75 -23.84
N ILE A 539 -42.57 -17.63 -23.38
CA ILE A 539 -42.24 -19.04 -23.09
C ILE A 539 -43.00 -19.92 -24.08
N ASP A 540 -42.25 -20.70 -24.86
CA ASP A 540 -42.76 -21.69 -25.80
C ASP A 540 -42.88 -23.06 -25.12
N PHE A 541 -44.10 -23.56 -24.99
CA PHE A 541 -44.39 -24.92 -24.56
C PHE A 541 -44.64 -25.80 -25.80
N VAL A 542 -43.70 -26.70 -26.08
CA VAL A 542 -43.81 -27.76 -27.12
C VAL A 542 -44.11 -27.20 -28.53
N ALA A 543 -43.60 -26.01 -28.86
CA ALA A 543 -43.74 -25.33 -30.17
C ALA A 543 -45.18 -25.04 -30.66
N VAL A 544 -46.20 -25.37 -29.88
CA VAL A 544 -47.62 -25.18 -30.22
C VAL A 544 -48.26 -24.12 -29.34
N LEU A 545 -47.87 -24.01 -28.06
CA LEU A 545 -48.43 -23.03 -27.13
C LEU A 545 -47.37 -22.01 -26.73
N GLN A 546 -47.61 -20.74 -27.03
CA GLN A 546 -46.74 -19.64 -26.66
C GLN A 546 -47.44 -18.78 -25.60
N VAL A 547 -46.78 -18.55 -24.47
CA VAL A 547 -47.29 -17.64 -23.43
C VAL A 547 -46.47 -16.36 -23.46
N ASN A 548 -47.14 -15.24 -23.67
CA ASN A 548 -46.53 -13.93 -23.81
C ASN A 548 -46.60 -13.16 -22.49
N PHE A 549 -45.45 -12.73 -21.98
CA PHE A 549 -45.35 -12.00 -20.72
C PHE A 549 -44.96 -10.54 -20.99
N ALA A 550 -45.84 -9.61 -20.64
CA ALA A 550 -45.52 -8.18 -20.67
C ALA A 550 -44.53 -7.84 -19.55
N SER A 551 -44.78 -8.34 -18.33
CA SER A 551 -43.83 -8.19 -17.23
C SER A 551 -43.98 -9.26 -16.16
N LEU A 552 -42.87 -9.56 -15.50
CA LEU A 552 -42.79 -10.35 -14.29
C LEU A 552 -41.93 -9.56 -13.31
N ARG A 553 -42.53 -9.10 -12.22
CA ARG A 553 -41.89 -8.23 -11.22
C ARG A 553 -41.85 -8.92 -9.86
N PHE A 554 -40.71 -8.84 -9.21
CA PHE A 554 -40.46 -9.30 -7.86
C PHE A 554 -40.02 -8.12 -7.02
N SER A 555 -40.58 -7.99 -5.83
CA SER A 555 -40.15 -7.00 -4.85
C SER A 555 -40.09 -7.63 -3.47
N SER A 556 -39.00 -7.42 -2.76
CA SER A 556 -38.81 -7.84 -1.37
C SER A 556 -38.17 -6.73 -0.57
N GLY A 557 -38.51 -6.63 0.71
CA GLY A 557 -37.93 -5.65 1.62
C GLY A 557 -37.88 -6.19 3.05
N SER A 558 -37.08 -5.56 3.90
CA SER A 558 -36.94 -5.98 5.30
C SER A 558 -38.28 -6.07 6.02
N GLY A 559 -38.55 -7.23 6.61
CA GLY A 559 -39.81 -7.49 7.31
C GLY A 559 -41.04 -7.63 6.40
N GLN A 560 -40.86 -7.63 5.08
CA GLN A 560 -41.94 -7.83 4.11
C GLN A 560 -41.84 -9.18 3.41
N LYS A 561 -42.99 -9.79 3.12
CA LYS A 561 -43.07 -10.99 2.29
C LYS A 561 -42.76 -10.61 0.83
N THR A 562 -41.97 -11.43 0.15
CA THR A 562 -41.70 -11.28 -1.29
C THR A 562 -43.02 -11.22 -2.07
N ALA A 563 -43.22 -10.15 -2.82
CA ALA A 563 -44.36 -9.98 -3.71
C ALA A 563 -43.94 -10.31 -5.15
N VAL A 564 -44.72 -11.15 -5.81
CA VAL A 564 -44.55 -11.50 -7.23
C VAL A 564 -45.78 -11.00 -7.98
N LYS A 565 -45.54 -10.22 -9.04
CA LYS A 565 -46.59 -9.70 -9.92
C LYS A 565 -46.29 -10.12 -11.35
N THR A 566 -47.24 -10.78 -11.98
CA THR A 566 -47.14 -11.23 -13.37
C THR A 566 -48.20 -10.53 -14.20
N VAL A 567 -47.80 -10.01 -15.35
CA VAL A 567 -48.69 -9.37 -16.33
C VAL A 567 -48.43 -10.03 -17.68
N LEU A 568 -49.45 -10.70 -18.22
CA LEU A 568 -49.40 -11.27 -19.56
C LEU A 568 -49.56 -10.17 -20.62
N ALA A 569 -48.90 -10.33 -21.76
CA ALA A 569 -49.05 -9.42 -22.89
C ALA A 569 -50.36 -9.69 -23.63
N THR A 570 -50.70 -8.84 -24.60
CA THR A 570 -51.88 -9.04 -25.45
C THR A 570 -51.43 -9.40 -26.86
N PRO A 571 -51.81 -10.57 -27.42
CA PRO A 571 -52.57 -11.65 -26.78
C PRO A 571 -51.73 -12.43 -25.75
N PRO A 572 -52.34 -12.93 -24.65
CA PRO A 572 -51.62 -13.62 -23.57
C PRO A 572 -51.11 -15.00 -23.99
N ILE A 573 -51.84 -15.65 -24.89
CA ILE A 573 -51.50 -16.94 -25.46
C ILE A 573 -51.56 -16.81 -26.98
N ALA A 574 -50.55 -17.33 -27.66
CA ALA A 574 -50.56 -17.50 -29.11
C ALA A 574 -50.30 -18.97 -29.47
N MET A 575 -50.93 -19.43 -30.55
CA MET A 575 -50.67 -20.76 -31.10
C MET A 575 -49.50 -20.66 -32.08
N GLY A 576 -48.46 -21.45 -31.85
CA GLY A 576 -47.26 -21.53 -32.71
C GLY A 576 -47.39 -22.58 -33.83
N GLY A 577 -46.53 -22.50 -34.83
CA GLY A 577 -46.40 -23.53 -35.88
C GLY A 577 -47.64 -23.68 -36.78
N ALA A 578 -47.98 -24.92 -37.14
CA ALA A 578 -49.09 -25.25 -38.04
C ALA A 578 -50.50 -24.81 -37.54
N TYR A 579 -50.60 -24.33 -36.29
CA TYR A 579 -51.85 -23.94 -35.64
C TYR A 579 -52.03 -22.41 -35.46
N ALA A 580 -51.11 -21.60 -36.02
CA ALA A 580 -51.14 -20.14 -35.91
C ALA A 580 -52.44 -19.48 -36.41
N PHE A 581 -53.19 -20.17 -37.29
CA PHE A 581 -54.46 -19.69 -37.87
C PHE A 581 -55.69 -19.78 -36.94
N SER A 582 -55.60 -20.38 -35.75
CA SER A 582 -56.77 -20.68 -34.88
C SER A 582 -57.01 -19.71 -33.71
N THR A 583 -56.31 -18.58 -33.66
CA THR A 583 -56.26 -17.69 -32.47
C THR A 583 -57.55 -16.90 -32.17
N SER A 584 -58.58 -16.95 -33.03
CA SER A 584 -59.85 -16.22 -32.80
C SER A 584 -60.85 -16.92 -31.88
N SER A 585 -60.66 -18.20 -31.54
CA SER A 585 -61.66 -19.01 -30.80
C SER A 585 -61.21 -19.50 -29.41
N ALA A 586 -59.97 -19.24 -28.99
CA ALA A 586 -59.45 -19.70 -27.69
C ALA A 586 -59.66 -18.72 -26.52
N SER A 587 -60.01 -17.45 -26.80
CA SER A 587 -60.18 -16.39 -25.79
C SER A 587 -61.44 -16.52 -24.93
N SER A 588 -62.38 -17.40 -25.28
CA SER A 588 -63.66 -17.59 -24.57
C SER A 588 -63.67 -18.74 -23.55
N CYS A 589 -62.58 -19.51 -23.39
CA CYS A 589 -62.59 -20.76 -22.61
C CYS A 589 -61.68 -20.80 -21.38
N LEU A 590 -61.06 -19.68 -20.95
CA LEU A 590 -60.17 -19.66 -19.78
C LEU A 590 -60.79 -18.89 -18.62
N PRO A 591 -61.10 -19.53 -17.48
CA PRO A 591 -61.47 -18.82 -16.26
C PRO A 591 -60.24 -18.19 -15.60
N ASP A 592 -60.52 -17.13 -14.85
CA ASP A 592 -59.60 -16.25 -14.12
C ASP A 592 -58.48 -17.02 -13.37
N CYS A 593 -57.25 -16.89 -13.85
CA CYS A 593 -56.10 -17.66 -13.35
C CYS A 593 -55.45 -16.94 -12.16
N SER A 594 -56.13 -16.93 -11.01
CA SER A 594 -55.63 -16.38 -9.74
C SER A 594 -55.07 -17.44 -8.78
N ALA A 595 -54.94 -18.71 -9.20
CA ALA A 595 -54.69 -19.83 -8.28
C ALA A 595 -53.50 -20.75 -8.65
N ILE A 596 -52.47 -20.27 -9.34
CA ILE A 596 -51.24 -21.06 -9.57
C ILE A 596 -50.02 -20.29 -9.03
N CYS A 597 -49.80 -20.42 -7.73
CA CYS A 597 -48.50 -20.23 -7.08
C CYS A 597 -48.21 -21.52 -6.28
N PRO A 598 -47.07 -22.19 -6.49
CA PRO A 598 -46.66 -23.26 -5.58
C PRO A 598 -46.25 -22.65 -4.24
N ARG A 599 -46.55 -23.37 -3.15
CA ARG A 599 -46.09 -23.07 -1.79
C ARG A 599 -44.58 -23.07 -1.68
#